data_AF-A0A6G0R1W0-F1
#
_entry.id   AF-A0A6G0R1W0-F1
#
_cell.length_a   1.000
_cell.length_b   1.000
_cell.length_c   1.000
_cell.angle_alpha   90.00
_cell.angle_beta   90.00
_cell.angle_gamma   90.00
#
_symmetry.space_group_name_H-M   'P 1'
#
loop_
_entity.id
_entity.type
_entity.pdbx_description
1 polymer ?
#
loop_
_entity_poly.entity_id
_entity_poly.type
_entity_poly.pdbx_seq_one_letter_code
_entity_poly.pdbx_strand_id
1 'polypeptide(L)'
;MFLSPAHVMSFVGNQIETIPTLAMLPAGAVIPELELTANPLKELPATLMEPTAFIISMNVQNTSITNMPEWVKTNTQVVWAYGTPFCATPMADPTLASRVMCFERPAG
;
A
#
# COMPACT_ATOMS: atom_id res chain seq x y z
N MET A 1 0.71 28.63 -0.70
CA MET A 1 0.11 27.32 -0.36
C MET A 1 -0.51 26.78 -1.64
N PHE A 2 0.19 25.90 -2.35
CA PHE A 2 -0.34 25.26 -3.55
C PHE A 2 -1.11 24.02 -3.10
N LEU A 3 -2.43 24.07 -3.20
CA LEU A 3 -3.28 22.90 -3.01
C LEU A 3 -3.24 22.11 -4.33
N SER A 4 -2.31 21.17 -4.45
CA SER A 4 -2.37 20.18 -5.52
C SER A 4 -3.61 19.31 -5.27
N PRO A 5 -4.47 19.07 -6.26
CA PRO A 5 -5.57 18.11 -6.09
C PRO A 5 -4.99 16.74 -5.74
N ALA A 6 -5.34 16.23 -4.57
CA ALA A 6 -5.04 14.86 -4.18
C ALA A 6 -5.85 13.94 -5.09
N HIS A 7 -5.16 13.23 -5.99
CA HIS A 7 -5.78 12.24 -6.84
C HIS A 7 -5.79 10.91 -6.09
N VAL A 8 -6.99 10.34 -5.94
CA VAL A 8 -7.19 8.99 -5.40
C VAL A 8 -7.32 8.03 -6.57
N MET A 9 -6.47 7.00 -6.61
CA MET A 9 -6.63 5.87 -7.51
C MET A 9 -7.31 4.73 -6.76
N SER A 10 -8.58 4.49 -7.06
CA SER A 10 -9.41 3.55 -6.31
C SER A 10 -9.80 2.31 -7.13
N PHE A 11 -9.59 1.17 -6.51
CA PHE A 11 -9.96 -0.16 -6.98
C PHE A 11 -10.69 -0.95 -5.88
N VAL A 12 -11.35 -0.27 -4.94
CA VAL A 12 -12.02 -0.89 -3.79
C VAL A 12 -13.08 -1.89 -4.24
N GLY A 13 -13.15 -3.04 -3.56
CA GLY A 13 -14.25 -4.00 -3.72
C GLY A 13 -14.26 -4.76 -5.05
N ASN A 14 -13.10 -4.92 -5.69
CA ASN A 14 -12.96 -5.70 -6.92
C ASN A 14 -12.48 -7.13 -6.63
N GLN A 15 -12.10 -7.86 -7.68
CA GLN A 15 -11.56 -9.23 -7.61
C GLN A 15 -10.06 -9.27 -7.95
N ILE A 16 -9.31 -8.23 -7.55
CA ILE A 16 -7.88 -8.12 -7.86
C ILE A 16 -7.10 -9.06 -6.93
N GLU A 17 -6.53 -10.12 -7.48
CA GLU A 17 -5.66 -11.04 -6.74
C GLU A 17 -4.19 -10.62 -6.74
N THR A 18 -3.75 -9.92 -7.80
CA THR A 18 -2.37 -9.43 -8.00
C THR A 18 -2.37 -8.08 -8.69
N ILE A 19 -1.33 -7.27 -8.48
CA ILE A 19 -1.18 -5.94 -9.11
C ILE A 19 0.24 -5.72 -9.68
N PRO A 20 0.62 -6.49 -10.73
CA PRO A 20 1.97 -6.42 -11.28
C PRO A 20 2.31 -5.05 -11.89
N THR A 21 1.31 -4.25 -12.24
CA THR A 21 1.48 -2.90 -12.81
C THR A 21 2.10 -1.90 -11.83
N LEU A 22 2.05 -2.14 -10.52
CA LEU A 22 2.81 -1.32 -9.55
C LEU A 22 4.32 -1.49 -9.74
N ALA A 23 4.77 -2.67 -10.18
CA ALA A 23 6.17 -2.92 -10.56
C ALA A 23 6.56 -2.26 -11.88
N MET A 24 5.66 -1.50 -12.52
CA MET A 24 5.87 -0.80 -13.78
C MET A 24 5.64 0.72 -13.67
N LEU A 25 5.52 1.26 -12.44
CA LEU A 25 5.38 2.70 -12.26
C LEU A 25 6.59 3.45 -12.85
N PRO A 26 6.37 4.56 -13.57
CA PRO A 26 7.46 5.32 -14.15
C PRO A 26 8.31 5.98 -13.05
N ALA A 27 9.57 6.27 -13.38
CA ALA A 27 10.47 7.00 -12.48
C ALA A 27 9.85 8.33 -12.04
N GLY A 28 9.93 8.64 -10.74
CA GLY A 28 9.38 9.86 -10.15
C GLY A 28 7.85 9.93 -10.09
N ALA A 29 7.13 8.84 -10.41
CA ALA A 29 5.68 8.79 -10.21
C ALA A 29 5.35 9.01 -8.73
N VAL A 30 4.45 9.96 -8.45
CA VAL A 30 3.92 10.18 -7.10
C VAL A 30 2.43 9.88 -7.11
N ILE A 31 2.04 8.87 -6.35
CA ILE A 31 0.65 8.48 -6.14
C ILE A 31 0.25 9.00 -4.76
N PRO A 32 -0.66 9.99 -4.67
CA PRO A 32 -1.11 10.51 -3.39
C PRO A 32 -1.83 9.43 -2.57
N GLU A 33 -2.73 8.69 -3.21
CA GLU A 33 -3.54 7.69 -2.54
C GLU A 33 -3.91 6.54 -3.49
N LEU A 34 -3.66 5.30 -3.04
CA LEU A 34 -4.00 4.07 -3.72
C LEU A 34 -4.92 3.22 -2.85
N GLU A 35 -6.16 3.04 -3.28
CA GLU A 35 -7.17 2.25 -2.56
C GLU A 35 -7.35 0.88 -3.22
N LEU A 36 -6.97 -0.18 -2.49
CA LEU A 36 -7.07 -1.59 -2.88
C LEU A 36 -7.94 -2.40 -1.89
N THR A 37 -8.63 -1.72 -0.97
CA THR A 37 -9.44 -2.33 0.08
C THR A 37 -10.45 -3.34 -0.47
N ALA A 38 -10.67 -4.42 0.29
CA ALA A 38 -11.67 -5.43 -0.04
C ALA A 38 -11.47 -6.08 -1.41
N ASN A 39 -10.22 -6.38 -1.76
CA ASN A 39 -9.84 -7.25 -2.88
C ASN A 39 -9.20 -8.54 -2.34
N PRO A 40 -9.26 -9.67 -3.05
CA PRO A 40 -8.53 -10.89 -2.69
C PRO A 40 -7.01 -10.79 -2.96
N LEU A 41 -6.42 -9.60 -2.81
CA LEU A 41 -5.03 -9.33 -3.13
C LEU A 41 -4.11 -10.17 -2.24
N LYS A 42 -3.29 -11.03 -2.86
CA LYS A 42 -2.44 -12.01 -2.18
C LYS A 42 -1.07 -11.44 -1.82
N GLU A 43 -0.56 -10.57 -2.68
CA GLU A 43 0.78 -10.00 -2.56
C GLU A 43 0.86 -8.64 -3.24
N LEU A 44 1.74 -7.79 -2.71
CA LEU A 44 2.28 -6.65 -3.43
C LEU A 44 3.49 -7.12 -4.25
N PRO A 45 3.81 -6.47 -5.38
CA PRO A 45 4.99 -6.86 -6.14
C PRO A 45 6.26 -6.68 -5.30
N ALA A 46 7.24 -7.56 -5.53
CA ALA A 46 8.52 -7.54 -4.82
C ALA A 46 9.30 -6.22 -5.01
N THR A 47 9.07 -5.53 -6.13
CA THR A 47 9.70 -4.26 -6.48
C THR A 47 8.65 -3.24 -6.94
N LEU A 48 8.96 -1.96 -6.73
CA LEU A 48 8.46 -0.88 -7.57
C LEU A 48 9.59 -0.59 -8.57
N MET A 49 9.32 -0.64 -9.89
CA MET A 49 10.31 -0.69 -10.98
C MET A 49 11.55 0.18 -10.76
N GLU A 50 11.30 1.38 -10.23
CA GLU A 50 12.28 2.41 -9.97
C GLU A 50 12.20 2.85 -8.50
N PRO A 51 13.34 3.01 -7.79
CA PRO A 51 13.35 3.44 -6.39
C PRO A 51 12.83 4.85 -6.16
N THR A 52 12.51 5.60 -7.23
CA THR A 52 12.00 6.97 -7.16
C THR A 52 10.48 7.08 -7.23
N ALA A 53 9.76 6.00 -7.58
CA ALA A 53 8.31 5.98 -7.50
C ALA A 53 7.86 6.00 -6.03
N PHE A 54 6.82 6.76 -5.70
CA PHE A 54 6.40 6.99 -4.32
C PHE A 54 4.88 6.96 -4.17
N ILE A 55 4.38 6.08 -3.30
CA ILE A 55 2.96 5.98 -2.96
C ILE A 55 2.76 6.58 -1.57
N ILE A 56 2.24 7.80 -1.48
CA ILE A 56 2.13 8.52 -0.21
C ILE A 56 1.27 7.70 0.77
N SER A 57 0.03 7.37 0.41
CA SER A 57 -0.85 6.51 1.20
C SER A 57 -1.34 5.33 0.37
N MET A 58 -1.29 4.13 0.93
CA MET A 58 -1.83 2.92 0.32
C MET A 58 -2.78 2.23 1.30
N ASN A 59 -3.95 1.84 0.82
CA ASN A 59 -4.93 1.11 1.60
C ASN A 59 -5.12 -0.29 1.03
N VAL A 60 -4.70 -1.30 1.77
CA VAL A 60 -4.84 -2.74 1.44
C VAL A 60 -5.67 -3.47 2.50
N GLN A 61 -6.52 -2.74 3.22
CA GLN A 61 -7.38 -3.33 4.25
C GLN A 61 -8.26 -4.45 3.69
N ASN A 62 -8.52 -5.46 4.51
CA ASN A 62 -9.38 -6.60 4.16
C ASN A 62 -8.94 -7.31 2.87
N THR A 63 -7.62 -7.46 2.69
CA THR A 63 -7.01 -8.27 1.62
C THR A 63 -6.36 -9.53 2.19
N SER A 64 -5.77 -10.37 1.34
CA SER A 64 -5.11 -11.63 1.73
C SER A 64 -3.59 -11.51 1.86
N ILE A 65 -3.05 -10.29 1.97
CA ILE A 65 -1.61 -10.05 2.08
C ILE A 65 -1.04 -10.67 3.36
N THR A 66 0.04 -11.45 3.21
CA THR A 66 0.75 -12.09 4.32
C THR A 66 2.07 -11.41 4.67
N ASN A 67 2.67 -10.66 3.74
CA ASN A 67 3.99 -10.04 3.88
C ASN A 67 4.05 -8.68 3.17
N MET A 68 4.93 -7.80 3.65
CA MET A 68 5.22 -6.51 3.02
C MET A 68 6.58 -6.58 2.31
N PRO A 69 6.69 -6.14 1.04
CA PRO A 69 7.95 -6.09 0.32
C PRO A 69 8.86 -4.96 0.85
N GLU A 70 10.18 -5.07 0.63
CA GLU A 70 11.18 -4.13 1.16
C GLU A 70 10.92 -2.67 0.78
N TRP A 71 10.39 -2.41 -0.42
CA TRP A 71 10.09 -1.05 -0.87
C TRP A 71 9.06 -0.34 0.02
N VAL A 72 8.23 -1.05 0.78
CA VAL A 72 7.28 -0.43 1.74
C VAL A 72 8.02 0.38 2.81
N LYS A 73 9.29 0.07 3.09
CA LYS A 73 10.10 0.81 4.06
C LYS A 73 10.50 2.20 3.54
N THR A 74 10.61 2.37 2.22
CA THR A 74 11.22 3.56 1.58
C THR A 74 10.30 4.31 0.63
N ASN A 75 9.39 3.62 -0.05
CA ASN A 75 8.61 4.13 -1.18
C ASN A 75 7.14 4.41 -0.83
N THR A 76 6.82 4.48 0.48
CA THR A 76 5.52 4.91 0.96
C THR A 76 5.61 5.63 2.30
N GLN A 77 4.64 6.50 2.61
CA GLN A 77 4.53 7.08 3.95
C GLN A 77 3.74 6.19 4.89
N VAL A 78 2.62 5.64 4.42
CA VAL A 78 1.71 4.82 5.22
C VAL A 78 1.01 3.74 4.38
N VAL A 79 0.89 2.55 4.97
CA VAL A 79 0.11 1.43 4.46
C VAL A 79 -0.94 1.05 5.49
N TRP A 80 -2.22 1.15 5.14
CA TRP A 80 -3.32 0.67 5.97
C TRP A 80 -3.59 -0.81 5.64
N ALA A 81 -3.36 -1.71 6.60
CA ALA A 81 -3.37 -3.16 6.39
C ALA A 81 -4.27 -3.92 7.37
N TYR A 82 -5.15 -3.22 8.10
CA TYR A 82 -6.15 -3.86 8.96
C TYR A 82 -6.95 -4.96 8.22
N GLY A 83 -7.20 -6.07 8.91
CA GLY A 83 -7.93 -7.21 8.34
C GLY A 83 -7.12 -8.07 7.37
N THR A 84 -5.81 -7.84 7.22
CA THR A 84 -4.91 -8.72 6.46
C THR A 84 -4.26 -9.80 7.36
N PRO A 85 -3.91 -10.97 6.81
CA PRO A 85 -3.08 -11.96 7.52
C PRO A 85 -1.75 -11.41 8.03
N PHE A 86 -1.13 -10.44 7.35
CA PHE A 86 0.08 -9.75 7.82
C PHE A 86 -0.11 -9.14 9.22
N CYS A 87 -1.28 -8.53 9.46
CA CYS A 87 -1.59 -7.90 10.75
C CYS A 87 -2.06 -8.90 11.83
N ALA A 88 -2.17 -10.19 11.52
CA ALA A 88 -2.52 -11.22 12.51
C ALA A 88 -1.34 -11.64 13.40
N THR A 89 -0.11 -11.26 13.03
CA THR A 89 1.11 -11.56 13.80
C THR A 89 1.82 -10.27 14.24
N PRO A 90 2.57 -10.30 15.35
CA PRO A 90 3.36 -9.14 15.77
C PRO A 90 4.42 -8.78 14.72
N MET A 91 4.50 -7.50 14.35
CA MET A 91 5.54 -7.00 13.45
C MET A 91 6.91 -7.03 14.13
N ALA A 92 7.87 -7.76 13.54
CA ALA A 92 9.25 -7.82 14.02
C ALA A 92 10.15 -6.70 13.46
N ASP A 93 9.82 -6.17 12.28
CA ASP A 93 10.61 -5.11 11.63
C ASP A 93 10.15 -3.73 12.11
N PRO A 94 11.01 -2.95 12.80
CA PRO A 94 10.64 -1.63 13.33
C PRO A 94 10.38 -0.60 12.23
N THR A 95 11.00 -0.75 11.06
CA THR A 95 10.78 0.13 9.91
C THR A 95 9.38 -0.08 9.36
N LEU A 96 8.94 -1.33 9.22
CA LEU A 96 7.57 -1.65 8.82
C LEU A 96 6.57 -1.17 9.89
N ALA A 97 6.88 -1.31 11.18
CA ALA A 97 6.01 -0.83 12.25
C ALA A 97 5.73 0.68 12.20
N SER A 98 6.64 1.47 11.62
CA SER A 98 6.44 2.93 11.41
C SER A 98 5.62 3.29 10.16
N ARG A 99 5.42 2.32 9.25
CA ARG A 99 4.77 2.52 7.95
C ARG A 99 3.43 1.81 7.86
N VAL A 100 3.28 0.66 8.50
CA VAL A 100 2.11 -0.21 8.35
C VAL A 100 1.19 -0.09 9.55
N MET A 101 -0.04 0.34 9.30
CA MET A 101 -1.08 0.50 10.30
C MET A 101 -1.99 -0.72 10.29
N CYS A 102 -1.95 -1.47 11.39
CA CYS A 102 -2.78 -2.67 11.60
C CYS A 102 -4.08 -2.40 12.37
N PHE A 103 -4.49 -1.14 12.46
CA PHE A 103 -5.81 -0.73 12.95
C PHE A 103 -6.62 -0.13 11.80
N GLU A 104 -7.94 -0.15 11.94
CA GLU A 104 -8.84 0.36 10.92
C GLU A 104 -8.52 1.82 10.60
N ARG A 105 -8.38 2.13 9.30
CA ARG A 105 -8.15 3.50 8.86
C ARG A 105 -9.33 4.37 9.30
N PRO A 106 -9.10 5.47 10.04
CA PRO A 106 -10.16 6.41 10.39
C PRO A 106 -10.85 6.94 9.13
N ALA A 107 -12.19 7.06 9.17
CA ALA A 107 -12.90 7.83 8.15
C ALA A 107 -12.38 9.27 8.16
N GLY A 108 -11.99 9.76 6.99
CA GLY A 108 -11.56 11.15 6.78
C GLY A 108 -12.72 12.12 6.76
#